data_AF-B9KCA1-F1
#
_entry.id   AF-B9KCA1-F1
#
_cell.length_a   1.000
_cell.length_b   1.000
_cell.length_c   1.000
_cell.angle_alpha   90.00
_cell.angle_beta   90.00
_cell.angle_gamma   90.00
#
_symmetry.space_group_name_H-M   'P 1'
#
loop_
_entity.id
_entity.type
_entity.pdbx_description
1 polymer ?
#
loop_
_entity_poly.entity_id
_entity_poly.type
_entity_poly.pdbx_seq_one_letter_code
_entity_poly.pdbx_strand_id
1 'polypeptide(L)'
;MTYEDFSNKLKKLQLSRDEFSKIVGMSYNSVANWKSKEIPAWVESWLENYEQQKSFNNLVSEVEKYTTKEIQMNDIKGFLKQKYLMSTFKKPEDCLKLSYQYHQVKVNIYFDYYENTFNLFLVLSYEKSYYFTPLNIDNLIVKNPYLNDLPKEILRQILENGNLKDFYDNMKKHMIDNDIQKSNYKDHEFENGLKFNKNNDKNPFFLCLRKTPMSENHLNFLNTQFNISKYILQKIRAKGYTIVTTADFSKRKSLTLILNECDIKL
;
A
#
# COMPACT_ATOMS: atom_id res chain seq x y z
N MET A 1 -48.82 13.12 6.56
CA MET A 1 -48.73 12.45 7.87
C MET A 1 -49.70 13.03 8.92
N THR A 2 -50.14 12.23 9.90
CA THR A 2 -50.90 12.71 11.08
C THR A 2 -49.96 13.21 12.20
N TYR A 3 -50.51 13.91 13.20
CA TYR A 3 -49.72 14.35 14.37
C TYR A 3 -49.17 13.19 15.21
N GLU A 4 -49.91 12.08 15.24
CA GLU A 4 -49.46 10.85 15.89
C GLU A 4 -48.29 10.23 15.13
N ASP A 5 -48.39 10.14 13.80
CA ASP A 5 -47.30 9.66 12.94
C ASP A 5 -46.03 10.50 13.11
N PHE A 6 -46.19 11.83 13.13
CA PHE A 6 -45.08 12.76 13.36
C PHE A 6 -44.42 12.53 14.72
N SER A 7 -45.23 12.40 15.78
CA SER A 7 -44.74 12.17 17.14
C SER A 7 -44.03 10.82 17.27
N ASN A 8 -44.52 9.78 16.59
CA ASN A 8 -43.93 8.45 16.59
C ASN A 8 -42.63 8.40 15.76
N LYS A 9 -42.58 9.04 14.59
CA LYS A 9 -41.36 9.16 13.78
C LYS A 9 -40.27 9.90 14.55
N LEU A 10 -40.58 11.01 15.22
CA LEU A 10 -39.61 11.72 16.06
C LEU A 10 -39.05 10.86 17.20
N LYS A 11 -39.91 10.10 17.90
CA LYS A 11 -39.48 9.16 18.94
C LYS A 11 -38.56 8.07 18.40
N LYS A 12 -38.91 7.45 17.25
CA LYS A 12 -38.08 6.44 16.58
C LYS A 12 -36.70 7.00 16.22
N LEU A 13 -36.66 8.24 15.76
CA LEU A 13 -35.44 8.96 15.41
C LEU A 13 -34.68 9.52 16.62
N GLN A 14 -35.22 9.38 17.83
CA GLN A 14 -34.68 9.98 19.06
C GLN A 14 -34.50 11.49 18.94
N LEU A 15 -35.44 12.17 18.30
CA LEU A 15 -35.50 13.62 18.17
C LEU A 15 -36.61 14.17 19.06
N SER A 16 -36.30 15.21 19.83
CA SER A 16 -37.31 16.04 20.46
C SER A 16 -37.90 17.03 19.45
N ARG A 17 -39.08 17.57 19.77
CA ARG A 17 -39.72 18.61 18.94
C ARG A 17 -38.91 19.92 18.94
N ASP A 18 -38.22 20.21 20.04
CA ASP A 18 -37.34 21.36 20.15
C ASP A 18 -36.13 21.23 19.20
N GLU A 19 -35.44 20.08 19.24
CA GLU A 19 -34.33 19.78 18.32
C GLU A 19 -34.80 19.81 16.87
N PHE A 20 -35.91 19.15 16.56
CA PHE A 20 -36.50 19.21 15.22
C PHE A 20 -36.74 20.66 14.79
N SER A 21 -37.39 21.48 15.64
CA SER A 21 -37.69 22.88 15.31
C SER A 21 -36.43 23.70 15.01
N LYS A 22 -35.36 23.48 15.78
CA LYS A 22 -34.06 24.12 15.57
C LYS A 22 -33.41 23.69 14.25
N ILE A 23 -33.42 22.40 13.94
CA ILE A 23 -32.80 21.85 12.72
C ILE A 23 -33.48 22.40 11.46
N VAL A 24 -34.81 22.47 11.47
CA VAL A 24 -35.59 22.95 10.31
C VAL A 24 -35.76 24.48 10.29
N GLY A 25 -35.16 25.21 11.24
CA GLY A 25 -35.21 26.67 11.30
C GLY A 25 -36.59 27.24 11.61
N MET A 26 -37.43 26.52 12.37
CA MET A 26 -38.77 26.93 12.77
C MET A 26 -38.86 27.25 14.26
N SER A 27 -39.83 28.10 14.64
CA SER A 27 -40.11 28.32 16.06
C SER A 27 -40.71 27.06 16.70
N TYR A 28 -40.30 26.74 17.92
CA TYR A 28 -40.87 25.63 18.69
C TYR A 28 -42.40 25.73 18.79
N ASN A 29 -42.92 26.93 19.04
CA ASN A 29 -44.36 27.19 19.13
C ASN A 29 -45.10 26.84 17.81
N SER A 30 -44.47 27.09 16.66
CA SER A 30 -45.04 26.71 15.36
C SER A 30 -45.18 25.20 15.22
N VAL A 31 -44.14 24.45 15.61
CA VAL A 31 -44.13 22.98 15.56
C VAL A 31 -45.08 22.38 16.61
N ALA A 32 -45.14 22.95 17.81
CA ALA A 32 -46.04 22.49 18.89
C ALA A 32 -47.52 22.62 18.49
N ASN A 33 -47.86 23.67 17.75
CA ASN A 33 -49.23 23.94 17.30
C ASN A 33 -49.75 22.97 16.22
N TRP A 34 -48.90 22.12 15.64
CA TRP A 34 -49.33 21.08 14.69
C TRP A 34 -50.19 19.98 15.32
N LYS A 35 -50.40 20.00 16.64
CA LYS A 35 -51.42 19.17 17.29
C LYS A 35 -52.85 19.61 16.89
N SER A 36 -53.02 20.89 16.63
CA SER A 36 -54.31 21.53 16.33
C SER A 36 -54.36 22.11 14.92
N LYS A 37 -53.30 21.93 14.12
CA LYS A 37 -53.15 22.42 12.76
C LYS A 37 -52.59 21.31 11.87
N GLU A 38 -52.79 21.46 10.56
CA GLU A 38 -52.20 20.56 9.58
C GLU A 38 -50.66 20.64 9.61
N ILE A 39 -50.01 19.46 9.50
CA ILE A 39 -48.56 19.36 9.39
C ILE A 39 -48.16 19.67 7.94
N PRO A 40 -47.16 20.55 7.70
CA PRO A 40 -46.70 20.81 6.35
C PRO A 40 -46.26 19.53 5.62
N ALA A 41 -46.65 19.39 4.35
CA ALA A 41 -46.42 18.18 3.57
C ALA A 41 -44.92 17.79 3.44
N TRP A 42 -44.01 18.75 3.49
CA TRP A 42 -42.56 18.49 3.40
C TRP A 42 -41.98 17.80 4.65
N VAL A 43 -42.66 17.83 5.80
CA VAL A 43 -42.15 17.28 7.06
C VAL A 43 -41.94 15.77 6.94
N GLU A 44 -42.78 15.10 6.17
CA GLU A 44 -42.71 13.66 5.98
C GLU A 44 -41.45 13.24 5.20
N SER A 45 -41.18 13.89 4.06
CA SER A 45 -39.98 13.62 3.26
C SER A 45 -38.70 14.04 3.98
N TRP A 46 -38.76 15.12 4.78
CA TRP A 46 -37.63 15.53 5.60
C TRP A 46 -37.27 14.46 6.64
N LEU A 47 -38.26 13.90 7.34
CA LEU A 47 -38.04 12.85 8.35
C LEU A 47 -37.48 11.57 7.74
N GLU A 48 -37.92 11.20 6.54
CA GLU A 48 -37.40 10.04 5.80
C GLU A 48 -35.94 10.23 5.39
N ASN A 49 -35.61 11.41 4.85
CA ASN A 49 -34.23 11.73 4.49
C ASN A 49 -33.33 11.79 5.74
N TYR A 50 -33.83 12.34 6.85
CA TYR A 50 -33.11 12.37 8.12
C TYR A 50 -32.85 10.95 8.66
N GLU A 51 -33.84 10.05 8.56
CA GLU A 51 -33.69 8.64 8.95
C GLU A 51 -32.59 7.95 8.13
N GLN A 52 -32.61 8.13 6.80
CA GLN A 52 -31.61 7.57 5.90
C GLN A 52 -30.22 8.14 6.19
N GLN A 53 -30.10 9.46 6.37
CA GLN A 53 -28.83 10.11 6.70
C GLN A 53 -28.27 9.62 8.04
N LYS A 54 -29.13 9.45 9.06
CA LYS A 54 -28.71 8.91 10.37
C LYS A 54 -28.25 7.46 10.26
N SER A 55 -28.96 6.63 9.49
CA SER A 55 -28.56 5.25 9.22
C SER A 55 -27.22 5.18 8.48
N PHE A 56 -27.04 6.02 7.46
CA PHE A 56 -25.78 6.13 6.72
C PHE A 56 -24.64 6.58 7.63
N ASN A 57 -24.82 7.63 8.43
CA ASN A 57 -23.82 8.11 9.37
C ASN A 57 -23.46 7.06 10.43
N ASN A 58 -24.45 6.27 10.90
CA ASN A 58 -24.19 5.16 11.80
C ASN A 58 -23.33 4.09 11.13
N LEU A 59 -23.67 3.67 9.90
CA LEU A 59 -22.86 2.73 9.13
C LEU A 59 -21.45 3.27 8.90
N VAL A 60 -21.30 4.54 8.51
CA VAL A 60 -19.99 5.20 8.39
C VAL A 60 -19.25 5.15 9.71
N SER A 61 -19.88 5.48 10.84
CA SER A 61 -19.23 5.44 12.16
C SER A 61 -18.85 4.03 12.60
N GLU A 62 -19.63 3.01 12.24
CA GLU A 62 -19.29 1.62 12.53
C GLU A 62 -18.15 1.13 11.66
N VAL A 63 -18.20 1.42 10.36
CA VAL A 63 -17.09 1.18 9.43
C VAL A 63 -15.84 1.90 9.94
N GLU A 64 -15.94 3.16 10.34
CA GLU A 64 -14.86 3.96 10.93
C GLU A 64 -14.29 3.29 12.18
N LYS A 65 -15.09 2.73 13.09
CA LYS A 65 -14.56 2.05 14.29
C LYS A 65 -13.64 0.87 13.97
N TYR A 66 -13.98 0.08 12.94
CA TYR A 66 -13.13 -1.03 12.46
C TYR A 66 -11.98 -0.53 11.58
N THR A 67 -12.23 0.54 10.83
CA THR A 67 -11.28 1.20 9.94
C THR A 67 -10.19 1.90 10.77
N THR A 68 -10.48 2.73 11.78
CA THR A 68 -9.49 3.64 12.38
C THR A 68 -8.46 2.96 13.29
N LYS A 69 -8.64 1.71 13.77
CA LYS A 69 -7.59 0.96 14.50
C LYS A 69 -6.84 -0.05 13.63
N GLU A 70 -7.44 -0.54 12.54
CA GLU A 70 -6.82 -1.48 11.59
C GLU A 70 -6.16 -0.75 10.40
N ILE A 71 -6.66 0.43 10.03
CA ILE A 71 -6.09 1.41 9.06
C ILE A 71 -5.06 2.35 9.71
N GLN A 72 -4.97 2.37 11.05
CA GLN A 72 -3.84 3.01 11.75
C GLN A 72 -2.47 2.37 11.43
N MET A 73 -2.46 1.27 10.65
CA MET A 73 -1.29 0.66 10.02
C MET A 73 -1.57 0.39 8.53
N ASN A 74 -2.02 1.44 7.80
CA ASN A 74 -2.13 1.49 6.33
C ASN A 74 -1.20 0.48 5.67
N ASP A 75 -1.77 -0.53 5.00
CA ASP A 75 -0.96 -1.51 4.28
C ASP A 75 0.00 -0.74 3.34
N ILE A 76 1.27 -0.63 3.72
CA ILE A 76 2.28 0.14 2.97
C ILE A 76 2.28 -0.36 1.52
N LYS A 77 2.04 -1.66 1.32
CA LYS A 77 1.85 -2.29 0.02
C LYS A 77 0.63 -1.72 -0.71
N GLY A 78 -0.54 -1.71 -0.07
CA GLY A 78 -1.77 -1.12 -0.58
C GLY A 78 -1.62 0.36 -0.96
N PHE A 79 -1.04 1.17 -0.08
CA PHE A 79 -0.80 2.60 -0.31
C PHE A 79 0.13 2.83 -1.52
N LEU A 80 1.27 2.16 -1.55
CA LEU A 80 2.22 2.25 -2.66
C LEU A 80 1.55 1.82 -3.97
N LYS A 81 0.85 0.68 -3.97
CA LYS A 81 0.12 0.17 -5.14
C LYS A 81 -0.89 1.19 -5.65
N GLN A 82 -1.71 1.78 -4.78
CA GLN A 82 -2.67 2.82 -5.18
C GLN A 82 -1.97 4.02 -5.81
N LYS A 83 -0.91 4.53 -5.18
CA LYS A 83 -0.15 5.69 -5.69
C LYS A 83 0.46 5.41 -7.07
N TYR A 84 0.95 4.19 -7.31
CA TYR A 84 1.47 3.79 -8.62
C TYR A 84 0.36 3.69 -9.67
N LEU A 85 -0.78 3.08 -9.35
CA LEU A 85 -1.91 2.95 -10.26
C LEU A 85 -2.48 4.33 -10.68
N MET A 86 -2.47 5.31 -9.77
CA MET A 86 -2.87 6.69 -10.05
C MET A 86 -1.85 7.47 -10.90
N SER A 87 -0.61 6.99 -11.02
CA SER A 87 0.48 7.72 -11.67
C SER A 87 0.51 7.61 -13.20
N THR A 88 -0.44 6.87 -13.79
CA THR A 88 -0.58 6.61 -15.24
C THR A 88 0.66 6.03 -15.92
N PHE A 89 1.50 5.31 -15.16
CA PHE A 89 2.69 4.64 -15.68
C PHE A 89 2.35 3.53 -16.67
N LYS A 90 3.16 3.39 -17.71
CA LYS A 90 2.92 2.45 -18.81
C LYS A 90 4.17 1.70 -19.27
N LYS A 91 5.37 2.18 -18.90
CA LYS A 91 6.62 1.63 -19.42
C LYS A 91 7.31 0.71 -18.40
N PRO A 92 8.11 -0.27 -18.85
CA PRO A 92 8.85 -1.17 -17.95
C PRO A 92 9.83 -0.45 -17.01
N GLU A 93 10.32 0.72 -17.42
CA GLU A 93 11.21 1.55 -16.62
C GLU A 93 10.51 2.42 -15.57
N ASP A 94 9.20 2.64 -15.66
CA ASP A 94 8.49 3.58 -14.81
C ASP A 94 8.42 3.08 -13.36
N CYS A 95 8.66 3.97 -12.40
CA CYS A 95 8.57 3.64 -10.98
C CYS A 95 8.24 4.85 -10.11
N LEU A 96 7.87 4.57 -8.86
CA LEU A 96 7.84 5.54 -7.79
C LEU A 96 9.19 5.56 -7.06
N LYS A 97 9.64 6.74 -6.64
CA LYS A 97 10.86 6.95 -5.88
C LYS A 97 10.58 7.74 -4.59
N LEU A 98 11.04 7.21 -3.48
CA LEU A 98 11.17 7.91 -2.21
C LEU A 98 12.67 8.13 -1.94
N SER A 99 13.07 9.36 -1.67
CA SER A 99 14.45 9.72 -1.34
C SER A 99 14.47 10.54 -0.07
N TYR A 100 15.29 10.14 0.90
CA TYR A 100 15.52 10.88 2.13
C TYR A 100 16.90 10.58 2.71
N GLN A 101 17.24 11.27 3.78
CA GLN A 101 18.52 11.13 4.47
C GLN A 101 18.28 10.45 5.83
N TYR A 102 19.02 9.40 6.14
CA TYR A 102 19.09 8.79 7.48
C TYR A 102 20.53 8.86 7.97
N HIS A 103 20.78 9.69 8.98
CA HIS A 103 22.13 10.09 9.37
C HIS A 103 22.94 10.58 8.16
N GLN A 104 24.07 9.95 7.85
CA GLN A 104 24.90 10.29 6.68
C GLN A 104 24.58 9.45 5.44
N VAL A 105 23.65 8.49 5.54
CA VAL A 105 23.26 7.61 4.44
C VAL A 105 22.08 8.20 3.68
N LYS A 106 22.24 8.33 2.37
CA LYS A 106 21.14 8.64 1.47
C LYS A 106 20.35 7.36 1.21
N VAL A 107 19.07 7.38 1.53
CA VAL A 107 18.15 6.27 1.36
C VAL A 107 17.26 6.54 0.15
N ASN A 108 17.33 5.67 -0.85
CA ASN A 108 16.45 5.71 -2.00
C ASN A 108 15.66 4.40 -2.08
N ILE A 109 14.34 4.50 -2.18
CA ILE A 109 13.43 3.37 -2.29
C ILE A 109 12.68 3.52 -3.60
N TYR A 110 12.73 2.46 -4.40
CA TYR A 110 12.05 2.40 -5.69
C TYR A 110 10.95 1.37 -5.62
N PHE A 111 9.78 1.74 -6.12
CA PHE A 111 8.61 0.89 -6.08
C PHE A 111 7.93 0.87 -7.45
N ASP A 112 7.54 -0.33 -7.91
CA ASP A 112 6.63 -0.48 -9.04
C ASP A 112 5.59 -1.57 -8.80
N TYR A 113 4.47 -1.45 -9.52
CA TYR A 113 3.46 -2.50 -9.65
C TYR A 113 3.25 -2.89 -11.12
N TYR A 114 4.35 -3.25 -11.80
CA TYR A 114 4.33 -3.59 -13.22
C TYR A 114 3.60 -4.91 -13.48
N GLU A 115 2.51 -4.86 -14.27
CA GLU A 115 1.73 -6.02 -14.69
C GLU A 115 1.40 -7.01 -13.55
N ASN A 116 0.84 -6.50 -12.45
CA ASN A 116 0.45 -7.23 -11.24
C ASN A 116 1.59 -7.80 -10.40
N THR A 117 2.83 -7.37 -10.64
CA THR A 117 3.97 -7.74 -9.83
C THR A 117 4.36 -6.57 -8.92
N PHE A 118 4.36 -6.78 -7.61
CA PHE A 118 4.86 -5.79 -6.65
C PHE A 118 6.39 -5.90 -6.53
N ASN A 119 7.10 -4.81 -6.80
CA ASN A 119 8.56 -4.75 -6.71
C ASN A 119 9.00 -3.59 -5.84
N LEU A 120 9.91 -3.85 -4.91
CA LEU A 120 10.47 -2.86 -4.01
C LEU A 120 11.99 -3.04 -3.98
N PHE A 121 12.72 -1.95 -4.20
CA PHE A 121 14.17 -1.93 -4.22
C PHE A 121 14.69 -0.86 -3.29
N LEU A 122 15.71 -1.21 -2.51
CA LEU A 122 16.42 -0.32 -1.62
C LEU A 122 17.80 -0.03 -2.20
N VAL A 123 18.12 1.26 -2.31
CA VAL A 123 19.47 1.74 -2.60
C VAL A 123 19.93 2.63 -1.45
N LEU A 124 21.05 2.25 -0.84
CA LEU A 124 21.74 3.06 0.15
C LEU A 124 23.03 3.59 -0.45
N SER A 125 23.31 4.87 -0.25
CA SER A 125 24.58 5.46 -0.65
C SER A 125 25.19 6.30 0.48
N TYR A 126 26.50 6.14 0.66
CA TYR A 126 27.31 6.91 1.59
C TYR A 126 28.68 7.12 0.95
N GLU A 127 29.05 8.38 0.75
CA GLU A 127 30.25 8.77 -0.01
C GLU A 127 30.30 8.10 -1.39
N LYS A 128 31.25 7.20 -1.64
CA LYS A 128 31.38 6.42 -2.89
C LYS A 128 30.91 4.97 -2.74
N SER A 129 30.38 4.60 -1.57
CA SER A 129 29.84 3.28 -1.30
C SER A 129 28.36 3.23 -1.61
N TYR A 130 27.96 2.19 -2.35
CA TYR A 130 26.58 1.91 -2.72
C TYR A 130 26.18 0.52 -2.26
N TYR A 131 24.91 0.38 -1.92
CA TYR A 131 24.29 -0.90 -1.62
C TYR A 131 22.95 -0.97 -2.34
N PHE A 132 22.69 -2.11 -2.98
CA PHE A 132 21.45 -2.41 -3.64
C PHE A 132 20.88 -3.73 -3.12
N THR A 133 19.60 -3.74 -2.79
CA THR A 133 18.86 -4.98 -2.54
C THR A 133 17.40 -4.86 -2.96
N PRO A 134 16.82 -5.90 -3.57
CA PRO A 134 15.37 -6.07 -3.57
C PRO A 134 14.87 -6.27 -2.14
N LEU A 135 13.59 -5.97 -1.91
CA LEU A 135 12.90 -6.17 -0.65
C LEU A 135 11.52 -6.75 -0.91
N ASN A 136 11.17 -7.80 -0.19
CA ASN A 136 9.79 -8.26 -0.12
C ASN A 136 9.05 -7.40 0.93
N ILE A 137 8.00 -6.67 0.49
CA ILE A 137 7.26 -5.76 1.38
C ILE A 137 6.58 -6.49 2.55
N ASP A 138 6.13 -7.73 2.33
CA ASP A 138 5.46 -8.51 3.38
C ASP A 138 6.49 -8.88 4.47
N ASN A 139 7.72 -9.24 4.07
CA ASN A 139 8.83 -9.46 5.01
C ASN A 139 9.27 -8.16 5.71
N LEU A 140 9.28 -7.04 5.01
CA LEU A 140 9.60 -5.73 5.57
C LEU A 140 8.64 -5.34 6.69
N ILE A 141 7.34 -5.53 6.47
CA ILE A 141 6.29 -5.20 7.44
C ILE A 141 6.43 -6.09 8.68
N VAL A 142 6.62 -7.40 8.49
CA VAL A 142 6.52 -8.37 9.58
C VAL A 142 7.80 -8.52 10.42
N LYS A 143 8.99 -8.55 9.79
CA LYS A 143 10.18 -9.08 10.49
C LYS A 143 11.51 -8.38 10.21
N ASN A 144 11.52 -7.23 9.53
CA ASN A 144 12.72 -6.45 9.20
C ASN A 144 13.81 -7.31 8.48
N PRO A 145 13.89 -7.29 7.15
CA PRO A 145 14.77 -8.18 6.40
C PRO A 145 16.24 -8.00 6.77
N TYR A 146 17.02 -9.07 6.67
CA TYR A 146 18.47 -8.97 6.86
C TYR A 146 19.14 -8.43 5.59
N LEU A 147 20.02 -7.43 5.74
CA LEU A 147 20.75 -6.80 4.64
C LEU A 147 22.09 -7.52 4.38
N ASN A 148 22.06 -8.56 3.53
CA ASN A 148 23.26 -9.30 3.12
C ASN A 148 24.23 -8.43 2.32
N ASP A 149 25.54 -8.60 2.57
CA ASP A 149 26.64 -7.95 1.85
C ASP A 149 26.66 -6.42 1.96
N LEU A 150 26.07 -5.87 3.03
CA LEU A 150 26.07 -4.42 3.26
C LEU A 150 27.50 -3.89 3.50
N PRO A 151 27.97 -2.86 2.76
CA PRO A 151 29.27 -2.24 3.00
C PRO A 151 29.40 -1.75 4.45
N LYS A 152 30.56 -1.98 5.06
CA LYS A 152 30.80 -1.66 6.49
C LYS A 152 30.62 -0.17 6.77
N GLU A 153 30.94 0.67 5.80
CA GLU A 153 30.83 2.12 5.85
C GLU A 153 29.36 2.54 5.99
N ILE A 154 28.45 1.89 5.26
CA ILE A 154 27.00 2.13 5.37
C ILE A 154 26.45 1.48 6.65
N LEU A 155 26.84 0.25 6.94
CA LEU A 155 26.36 -0.50 8.11
C LEU A 155 26.59 0.28 9.42
N ARG A 156 27.75 0.90 9.58
CA ARG A 156 28.08 1.71 10.77
C ARG A 156 27.18 2.93 10.96
N GLN A 157 26.61 3.46 9.88
CA GLN A 157 25.75 4.64 9.90
C GLN A 157 24.28 4.29 10.14
N ILE A 158 23.88 3.04 9.86
CA ILE A 158 22.48 2.60 9.99
C ILE A 158 22.20 1.70 11.21
N LEU A 159 23.25 1.26 11.91
CA LEU A 159 23.12 0.51 13.15
C LEU A 159 22.93 1.44 14.34
N GLU A 160 21.85 1.23 15.08
CA GLU A 160 21.63 1.81 16.40
C GLU A 160 21.66 0.70 17.44
N ASN A 161 22.50 0.82 18.46
CA ASN A 161 22.65 -0.21 19.52
C ASN A 161 22.84 -1.64 18.98
N GLY A 162 23.55 -1.79 17.86
CA GLY A 162 23.84 -3.08 17.23
C GLY A 162 22.68 -3.72 16.46
N ASN A 163 21.58 -2.98 16.21
CA ASN A 163 20.45 -3.48 15.43
C ASN A 163 19.96 -2.46 14.39
N LEU A 164 19.12 -2.92 13.46
CA LEU A 164 18.56 -2.12 12.35
C LEU A 164 17.11 -1.67 12.61
N LYS A 165 16.59 -1.86 13.83
CA LYS A 165 15.17 -1.61 14.12
C LYS A 165 14.82 -0.15 13.84
N ASP A 166 15.62 0.78 14.35
CA ASP A 166 15.35 2.22 14.21
C ASP A 166 15.45 2.68 12.75
N PHE A 167 16.41 2.15 11.99
CA PHE A 167 16.50 2.34 10.54
C PHE A 167 15.23 1.87 9.82
N TYR A 168 14.73 0.66 10.13
CA TYR A 168 13.52 0.15 9.50
C TYR A 168 12.25 0.89 9.90
N ASP A 169 12.13 1.29 11.17
CA ASP A 169 10.98 2.04 11.66
C ASP A 169 10.95 3.45 11.02
N ASN A 170 12.11 4.10 10.90
CA ASN A 170 12.26 5.34 10.15
C ASN A 170 11.88 5.17 8.67
N MET A 171 12.34 4.08 8.04
CA MET A 171 12.02 3.78 6.64
C MET A 171 10.52 3.60 6.41
N LYS A 172 9.85 2.79 7.25
CA LYS A 172 8.41 2.57 7.17
C LYS A 172 7.64 3.87 7.35
N LYS A 173 8.06 4.72 8.30
CA LYS A 173 7.48 6.03 8.54
C LYS A 173 7.57 6.91 7.28
N HIS A 174 8.74 7.00 6.66
CA HIS A 174 8.90 7.79 5.42
C HIS A 174 8.09 7.22 4.24
N MET A 175 7.86 5.91 4.16
CA MET A 175 7.00 5.32 3.13
C MET A 175 5.53 5.73 3.26
N ILE A 176 5.11 6.17 4.45
CA ILE A 176 3.74 6.63 4.74
C ILE A 176 3.66 8.16 4.66
N ASP A 177 4.60 8.85 5.31
CA ASP A 177 4.49 10.27 5.62
C ASP A 177 5.08 11.18 4.52
N ASN A 178 6.04 10.70 3.72
CA ASN A 178 6.73 11.53 2.74
C ASN A 178 6.06 11.50 1.37
N ASP A 179 6.28 12.57 0.60
CA ASP A 179 5.93 12.55 -0.80
C ASP A 179 6.85 11.58 -1.58
N ILE A 180 6.19 10.75 -2.38
CA ILE A 180 6.81 9.73 -3.23
C ILE A 180 6.65 10.23 -4.65
N GLN A 181 7.77 10.44 -5.31
CA GLN A 181 7.83 11.09 -6.60
C GLN A 181 7.74 10.08 -7.73
N LYS A 182 7.25 10.52 -8.89
CA LYS A 182 7.36 9.74 -10.13
C LYS A 182 8.80 9.73 -10.60
N SER A 183 9.29 8.57 -11.04
CA SER A 183 10.67 8.35 -11.49
C SER A 183 10.72 7.23 -12.54
N ASN A 184 11.92 6.83 -12.93
CA ASN A 184 12.18 5.63 -13.69
C ASN A 184 13.51 4.97 -13.30
N TYR A 185 13.79 3.77 -13.82
CA TYR A 185 14.99 2.99 -13.57
C TYR A 185 16.27 3.49 -14.27
N LYS A 186 16.23 4.64 -14.96
CA LYS A 186 17.43 5.39 -15.39
C LYS A 186 17.89 6.40 -14.35
N ASP A 187 17.24 6.45 -13.19
CA ASP A 187 17.65 7.30 -12.08
C ASP A 187 19.07 6.98 -11.62
N HIS A 188 19.87 8.04 -11.42
CA HIS A 188 21.31 7.94 -11.12
C HIS A 188 21.63 7.05 -9.92
N GLU A 189 20.86 7.16 -8.83
CA GLU A 189 21.11 6.35 -7.63
C GLU A 189 20.77 4.88 -7.89
N PHE A 190 19.70 4.60 -8.64
CA PHE A 190 19.33 3.23 -9.01
C PHE A 190 20.42 2.58 -9.88
N GLU A 191 20.88 3.27 -10.92
CA GLU A 191 21.93 2.77 -11.81
C GLU A 191 23.24 2.51 -11.05
N ASN A 192 23.65 3.42 -10.16
CA ASN A 192 24.85 3.21 -9.36
C ASN A 192 24.66 2.07 -8.36
N GLY A 193 23.51 1.98 -7.70
CA GLY A 193 23.17 0.84 -6.85
C GLY A 193 23.38 -0.50 -7.57
N LEU A 194 22.89 -0.61 -8.81
CA LEU A 194 23.08 -1.80 -9.64
C LEU A 194 24.53 -2.02 -10.08
N LYS A 195 25.25 -0.96 -10.50
CA LYS A 195 26.66 -1.06 -10.93
C LYS A 195 27.57 -1.56 -9.81
N PHE A 196 27.33 -1.13 -8.58
CA PHE A 196 28.09 -1.53 -7.40
C PHE A 196 27.56 -2.79 -6.73
N ASN A 197 26.49 -3.39 -7.24
CA ASN A 197 25.98 -4.66 -6.75
C ASN A 197 26.98 -5.78 -7.10
N LYS A 198 27.75 -6.23 -6.11
CA LYS A 198 28.73 -7.32 -6.27
C LYS A 198 28.07 -8.69 -6.47
N ASN A 199 26.75 -8.80 -6.27
CA ASN A 199 26.03 -10.06 -6.29
C ASN A 199 25.10 -10.12 -7.51
N ASN A 200 25.57 -10.76 -8.58
CA ASN A 200 24.86 -10.92 -9.86
C ASN A 200 23.50 -11.63 -9.72
N ASP A 201 23.23 -12.28 -8.59
CA ASP A 201 21.95 -12.96 -8.36
C ASP A 201 20.85 -11.98 -7.96
N LYS A 202 21.18 -10.78 -7.45
CA LYS A 202 20.21 -9.76 -6.98
C LYS A 202 19.61 -8.90 -8.10
N ASN A 203 19.51 -9.42 -9.31
CA ASN A 203 18.96 -8.67 -10.44
C ASN A 203 17.48 -8.30 -10.21
N PRO A 204 17.08 -7.04 -10.44
CA PRO A 204 15.75 -6.52 -10.09
C PRO A 204 14.58 -7.02 -10.94
N PHE A 205 14.81 -7.40 -12.19
CA PHE A 205 13.73 -7.63 -13.15
C PHE A 205 13.65 -9.08 -13.59
N PHE A 206 12.46 -9.56 -13.94
CA PHE A 206 12.30 -10.89 -14.53
C PHE A 206 12.58 -10.87 -16.02
N LEU A 207 13.28 -11.89 -16.52
CA LEU A 207 13.67 -12.03 -17.92
C LEU A 207 12.87 -13.11 -18.64
N CYS A 208 12.92 -14.35 -18.13
CA CYS A 208 12.27 -15.51 -18.75
C CYS A 208 12.25 -16.73 -17.82
N LEU A 209 11.63 -17.82 -18.27
CA LEU A 209 11.87 -19.15 -17.72
C LEU A 209 12.97 -19.89 -18.49
N ARG A 210 13.88 -20.50 -17.75
CA ARG A 210 14.86 -21.46 -18.29
C ARG A 210 14.41 -22.87 -17.98
N LYS A 211 14.50 -23.79 -18.95
CA LYS A 211 14.17 -25.21 -18.79
C LYS A 211 15.28 -25.96 -18.01
N THR A 212 15.36 -25.66 -16.73
CA THR A 212 16.21 -26.34 -15.75
C THR A 212 15.50 -26.22 -14.40
N PRO A 213 15.41 -27.29 -13.60
CA PRO A 213 14.80 -27.20 -12.27
C PRO A 213 15.51 -26.17 -11.39
N MET A 214 14.74 -25.29 -10.75
CA MET A 214 15.24 -24.29 -9.81
C MET A 214 15.96 -24.95 -8.61
N SER A 215 17.12 -24.41 -8.22
CA SER A 215 17.81 -24.83 -7.00
C SER A 215 17.09 -24.30 -5.75
N GLU A 216 17.27 -24.96 -4.61
CA GLU A 216 16.67 -24.49 -3.34
C GLU A 216 17.18 -23.10 -2.95
N ASN A 217 18.47 -22.82 -3.21
CA ASN A 217 19.06 -21.50 -2.94
C ASN A 217 18.40 -20.40 -3.78
N HIS A 218 18.19 -20.64 -5.07
CA HIS A 218 17.52 -19.67 -5.95
C HIS A 218 16.05 -19.49 -5.59
N LEU A 219 15.38 -20.56 -5.17
CA LEU A 219 14.00 -20.50 -4.67
C LEU A 219 13.90 -19.63 -3.42
N ASN A 220 14.78 -19.83 -2.45
CA ASN A 220 14.81 -19.03 -1.22
C ASN A 220 15.18 -17.57 -1.51
N PHE A 221 16.12 -17.33 -2.44
CA PHE A 221 16.41 -16.00 -2.95
C PHE A 221 15.14 -15.33 -3.52
N LEU A 222 14.44 -15.98 -4.45
CA LEU A 222 13.25 -15.40 -5.06
C LEU A 222 12.13 -15.14 -4.04
N ASN A 223 11.92 -16.05 -3.09
CA ASN A 223 10.89 -15.90 -2.07
C ASN A 223 11.19 -14.79 -1.06
N THR A 224 12.47 -14.59 -0.72
CA THR A 224 12.89 -13.57 0.25
C THR A 224 12.91 -12.17 -0.34
N GLN A 225 13.26 -12.07 -1.62
CA GLN A 225 13.51 -10.80 -2.31
C GLN A 225 12.28 -10.27 -3.07
N PHE A 226 11.49 -11.16 -3.67
CA PHE A 226 10.31 -10.80 -4.44
C PHE A 226 9.05 -11.22 -3.69
N ASN A 227 7.94 -10.53 -3.97
CA ASN A 227 6.62 -10.88 -3.45
C ASN A 227 6.00 -12.08 -4.18
N ILE A 228 6.75 -13.18 -4.31
CA ILE A 228 6.30 -14.46 -4.88
C ILE A 228 6.22 -15.51 -3.77
N SER A 229 5.08 -16.19 -3.68
CA SER A 229 4.88 -17.23 -2.67
C SER A 229 5.78 -18.45 -2.92
N LYS A 230 6.22 -19.09 -1.84
CA LYS A 230 7.00 -20.34 -1.90
C LYS A 230 6.26 -21.43 -2.68
N TYR A 231 4.93 -21.48 -2.56
CA TYR A 231 4.07 -22.40 -3.29
C TYR A 231 4.18 -22.24 -4.82
N ILE A 232 4.12 -21.00 -5.32
CA ILE A 232 4.26 -20.72 -6.76
C ILE A 232 5.65 -21.13 -7.23
N LEU A 233 6.71 -20.77 -6.50
CA LEU A 233 8.08 -21.14 -6.85
C LEU A 233 8.29 -22.66 -6.86
N GLN A 234 7.68 -23.39 -5.93
CA GLN A 234 7.70 -24.86 -5.91
C GLN A 234 6.99 -25.47 -7.13
N LYS A 235 5.87 -24.89 -7.58
CA LYS A 235 5.20 -25.33 -8.82
C LYS A 235 6.07 -25.14 -10.05
N ILE A 236 6.72 -23.97 -10.18
CA ILE A 236 7.65 -23.68 -11.29
C ILE A 236 8.79 -24.70 -11.29
N ARG A 237 9.37 -24.95 -10.11
CA ARG A 237 10.44 -25.95 -9.93
C ARG A 237 9.99 -27.36 -10.30
N ALA A 238 8.80 -27.77 -9.86
CA ALA A 238 8.23 -29.09 -10.17
C ALA A 238 8.00 -29.30 -11.67
N LYS A 239 7.70 -28.23 -12.42
CA LYS A 239 7.62 -28.26 -13.89
C LYS A 239 9.00 -28.24 -14.59
N GLY A 240 10.08 -28.21 -13.82
CA GLY A 240 11.46 -28.24 -14.31
C GLY A 240 11.95 -26.89 -14.84
N TYR A 241 11.44 -25.79 -14.29
CA TYR A 241 11.81 -24.44 -14.70
C TYR A 241 12.51 -23.64 -13.59
N THR A 242 13.25 -22.62 -14.01
CA THR A 242 13.87 -21.60 -13.16
C THR A 242 13.52 -20.22 -13.70
N ILE A 243 13.08 -19.31 -12.83
CA ILE A 243 12.94 -17.89 -13.18
C ILE A 243 14.34 -17.27 -13.30
N VAL A 244 14.60 -16.68 -14.46
CA VAL A 244 15.82 -15.90 -14.73
C VAL A 244 15.53 -14.42 -14.51
N THR A 245 16.45 -13.73 -13.82
CA THR A 245 16.38 -12.29 -13.57
C THR A 245 17.41 -11.52 -14.41
N THR A 246 17.20 -10.21 -14.60
CA THR A 246 18.07 -9.29 -15.36
C THR A 246 18.13 -7.91 -14.70
N ALA A 247 19.26 -7.21 -14.88
CA ALA A 247 19.40 -5.81 -14.50
C ALA A 247 18.84 -4.84 -15.56
N ASP A 248 18.64 -5.33 -16.78
CA ASP A 248 18.19 -4.52 -17.91
C ASP A 248 16.65 -4.44 -17.95
N PHE A 249 16.10 -3.29 -17.54
CA PHE A 249 14.66 -3.06 -17.55
C PHE A 249 14.05 -3.15 -18.95
N SER A 250 14.81 -2.95 -20.03
CA SER A 250 14.28 -3.05 -21.40
C SER A 250 13.96 -4.49 -21.80
N LYS A 251 14.56 -5.47 -21.11
CA LYS A 251 14.32 -6.91 -21.29
C LYS A 251 13.34 -7.47 -20.25
N ARG A 252 12.82 -6.62 -19.36
CA ARG A 252 11.88 -7.01 -18.32
C ARG A 252 10.62 -7.62 -18.93
N LYS A 253 10.23 -8.78 -18.44
CA LYS A 253 8.91 -9.38 -18.67
C LYS A 253 8.10 -9.37 -17.37
N SER A 254 6.78 -9.37 -17.49
CA SER A 254 5.92 -9.57 -16.32
C SER A 254 5.93 -11.00 -15.85
N LEU A 255 5.75 -11.18 -14.54
CA LEU A 255 5.65 -12.52 -13.95
C LEU A 255 4.45 -13.27 -14.52
N THR A 256 3.33 -12.59 -14.77
CA THR A 256 2.14 -13.18 -15.40
C THR A 256 2.46 -13.79 -16.77
N LEU A 257 3.16 -13.06 -17.64
CA LEU A 257 3.56 -13.57 -18.95
C LEU A 257 4.48 -14.78 -18.82
N ILE A 258 5.47 -14.71 -17.93
CA ILE A 258 6.43 -15.79 -17.65
C ILE A 258 5.71 -17.06 -17.16
N LEU A 259 4.70 -16.93 -16.30
CA LEU A 259 3.98 -18.08 -15.74
C LEU A 259 2.96 -18.70 -16.70
N ASN A 260 2.38 -17.89 -17.59
CA ASN A 260 1.50 -18.37 -18.65
C ASN A 260 2.23 -19.31 -19.64
N GLU A 261 3.53 -19.10 -19.88
CA GLU A 261 4.36 -20.03 -20.68
C GLU A 261 4.40 -21.46 -20.10
N CYS A 262 3.95 -21.63 -18.85
CA CYS A 262 3.97 -22.90 -18.13
C CYS A 262 2.62 -23.27 -17.51
N ASP A 263 1.50 -22.66 -17.90
CA ASP A 263 0.17 -22.91 -17.31
C ASP A 263 0.15 -22.84 -15.77
N ILE A 264 0.77 -21.80 -15.19
CA ILE A 264 0.74 -21.52 -13.75
C ILE A 264 -0.01 -20.20 -13.53
N LYS A 265 -1.04 -20.21 -12.68
CA LYS A 265 -1.77 -19.00 -12.27
C LYS A 265 -1.19 -18.42 -10.97
N LEU A 266 -1.13 -17.08 -10.90
CA LEU A 266 -0.73 -16.28 -9.73
C LEU A 266 -1.77 -16.36 -8.61
#